data_AF-A0ABC8T9F6-F1
#
_entry.id   AF-A0ABC8T9F6-F1
#
_cell.length_a   1.000
_cell.length_b   1.000
_cell.length_c   1.000
_cell.angle_alpha   90.00
_cell.angle_beta   90.00
_cell.angle_gamma   90.00
#
_symmetry.space_group_name_H-M   'P 1'
#
loop_
_entity.id
_entity.type
_entity.pdbx_description
1 polymer ?
#
loop_
_entity_poly.entity_id
_entity_poly.type
_entity_poly.pdbx_seq_one_letter_code
_entity_poly.pdbx_strand_id
1 'polypeptide(L)'
;MVGIHEKRLRKCLSKLKGIEKVEVDANSQKVVVTGYAHRNKILKAVRRGGLKADFWSAQNELLSAYASASYGSLRFNNFSLF
;
A
#
# COMPACT_ATOMS: atom_id res chain seq x y z
N MET A 1 12.48 6.94 5.36
CA MET A 1 12.41 5.94 4.27
C MET A 1 11.52 4.79 4.74
N VAL A 2 10.26 4.72 4.31
CA VAL A 2 9.34 3.66 4.73
C VAL A 2 9.57 2.46 3.83
N GLY A 3 10.51 1.59 4.21
CA GLY A 3 10.75 0.33 3.52
C GLY A 3 9.59 -0.66 3.78
N ILE A 4 9.19 -1.40 2.76
CA ILE A 4 8.29 -2.54 2.94
C ILE A 4 8.93 -3.52 3.93
N HIS A 5 8.20 -3.86 4.99
CA HIS A 5 8.64 -4.87 5.94
C HIS A 5 8.32 -6.27 5.40
N GLU A 6 9.12 -6.73 4.44
CA GLU A 6 8.89 -7.97 3.70
C GLU A 6 8.74 -9.19 4.63
N LYS A 7 9.60 -9.32 5.64
CA LYS A 7 9.53 -10.43 6.61
C LYS A 7 8.19 -10.48 7.35
N ARG A 8 7.65 -9.32 7.74
CA ARG A 8 6.32 -9.22 8.39
C ARG A 8 5.21 -9.54 7.40
N LEU A 9 5.30 -9.03 6.18
CA LEU A 9 4.33 -9.27 5.12
C LEU A 9 4.23 -10.78 4.81
N ARG A 10 5.37 -11.45 4.55
CA ARG A 10 5.43 -12.89 4.30
C ARG A 10 4.84 -13.69 5.46
N LYS A 11 5.11 -13.29 6.71
CA LYS A 11 4.52 -13.93 7.92
C LYS A 11 3.01 -13.72 8.06
N CYS A 12 2.48 -12.61 7.55
CA CYS A 12 1.03 -12.36 7.56
C CYS A 12 0.32 -13.17 6.48
N LEU A 13 0.91 -13.22 5.28
CA LEU A 13 0.36 -13.92 4.13
C LEU A 13 0.47 -15.45 4.28
N SER A 14 1.52 -15.98 4.90
CA SER A 14 1.68 -17.42 5.13
C SER A 14 0.58 -18.03 6.02
N LYS A 15 -0.13 -17.22 6.80
CA LYS A 15 -1.26 -17.66 7.64
C LYS A 15 -2.57 -17.82 6.86
N LEU A 16 -2.64 -17.29 5.65
CA LEU A 16 -3.83 -17.37 4.81
C LEU A 16 -3.79 -18.65 3.97
N LYS A 17 -4.88 -19.42 4.02
CA LYS A 17 -5.08 -20.55 3.11
C LYS A 17 -5.39 -20.05 1.69
N GLY A 18 -4.75 -20.67 0.71
CA GLY A 18 -4.99 -20.41 -0.72
C GLY A 18 -4.15 -19.34 -1.38
N ILE A 19 -2.98 -19.04 -0.80
CA ILE A 19 -1.93 -18.27 -1.46
C ILE A 19 -0.89 -19.26 -1.97
N GLU A 20 -0.58 -19.20 -3.26
CA GLU A 20 0.42 -20.05 -3.91
C GLU A 20 1.75 -19.31 -4.07
N LYS A 21 1.69 -18.06 -4.54
CA LYS A 21 2.88 -17.25 -4.80
C LYS A 21 2.71 -15.83 -4.25
N VAL A 22 3.79 -15.28 -3.71
CA VAL A 22 3.88 -13.87 -3.30
C VAL A 22 5.14 -13.29 -3.91
N GLU A 23 4.97 -12.25 -4.71
CA GLU A 23 6.05 -11.46 -5.30
C GLU A 23 6.04 -10.08 -4.65
N VAL A 24 7.23 -9.61 -4.27
CA VAL A 24 7.40 -8.34 -3.56
C VAL A 24 8.40 -7.48 -4.34
N ASP A 25 7.92 -6.38 -4.88
CA ASP A 25 8.75 -5.34 -5.48
C ASP A 25 9.00 -4.25 -4.45
N ALA A 26 10.18 -4.29 -3.82
CA ALA A 26 10.58 -3.30 -2.82
C ALA A 26 10.74 -1.89 -3.43
N ASN A 27 11.16 -1.80 -4.70
CA ASN A 27 11.38 -0.54 -5.41
C ASN A 27 10.06 0.22 -5.63
N SER A 28 9.04 -0.47 -6.12
CA SER A 28 7.71 0.11 -6.40
C SER A 28 6.75 0.01 -5.22
N GLN A 29 7.22 -0.50 -4.07
CA GLN A 29 6.41 -0.81 -2.91
C GLN A 29 5.15 -1.63 -3.25
N LYS A 30 5.27 -2.54 -4.21
CA LYS A 30 4.17 -3.31 -4.77
C LYS A 30 4.27 -4.77 -4.32
N VAL A 31 3.12 -5.35 -4.00
CA VAL A 31 3.02 -6.77 -3.64
C VAL A 31 2.01 -7.41 -4.56
N VAL A 32 2.42 -8.48 -5.23
CA VAL A 32 1.57 -9.30 -6.07
C VAL A 32 1.36 -10.64 -5.37
N VAL A 33 0.09 -11.02 -5.21
CA VAL A 33 -0.29 -12.27 -4.57
C VAL A 33 -1.06 -13.11 -5.58
N THR A 34 -0.58 -14.31 -5.84
CA THR A 34 -1.21 -15.27 -6.74
C THR A 34 -1.79 -16.42 -5.92
N GLY A 35 -3.07 -16.73 -6.18
CA GLY A 35 -3.79 -17.82 -5.54
C GLY A 35 -5.30 -17.61 -5.56
N TYR A 36 -6.03 -18.50 -4.88
CA TYR A 36 -7.49 -18.53 -4.82
C TYR A 36 -8.07 -17.85 -3.57
N ALA A 37 -7.24 -17.18 -2.77
CA ALA A 37 -7.67 -16.44 -1.59
C ALA A 37 -8.45 -15.17 -1.94
N HIS A 38 -9.55 -14.92 -1.23
CA HIS A 38 -10.38 -13.73 -1.45
C HIS A 38 -9.62 -12.43 -1.12
N ARG A 39 -9.63 -11.47 -2.05
CA ARG A 39 -8.91 -10.17 -1.95
C ARG A 39 -9.11 -9.42 -0.63
N ASN A 40 -10.35 -9.31 -0.13
CA ASN A 40 -10.63 -8.61 1.14
C ASN A 40 -10.03 -9.34 2.36
N LYS A 41 -9.88 -10.66 2.33
CA LYS A 41 -9.24 -11.41 3.43
C LYS A 41 -7.74 -11.10 3.46
N ILE A 42 -7.12 -11.00 2.29
CA ILE A 42 -5.71 -10.62 2.13
C ILE A 42 -5.49 -9.22 2.72
N LEU A 43 -6.28 -8.23 2.30
CA LEU A 43 -6.17 -6.86 2.79
C LEU A 43 -6.34 -6.77 4.32
N LYS A 44 -7.33 -7.47 4.88
CA LYS A 44 -7.55 -7.53 6.33
C LYS A 44 -6.38 -8.16 7.08
N ALA A 45 -5.77 -9.23 6.53
CA ALA A 45 -4.62 -9.88 7.15
C ALA A 45 -3.39 -8.97 7.18
N VAL A 46 -3.15 -8.22 6.10
CA VAL A 46 -2.05 -7.26 6.02
C VAL A 46 -2.25 -6.12 7.01
N ARG A 47 -3.46 -5.56 7.11
CA ARG A 47 -3.80 -4.52 8.10
C ARG A 47 -3.67 -5.01 9.55
N ARG A 48 -4.06 -6.26 9.83
CA ARG A 48 -3.81 -6.91 11.13
C ARG A 48 -2.32 -7.07 11.44
N GLY A 49 -1.48 -7.15 10.43
CA GLY A 49 -0.02 -7.14 10.55
C GLY A 49 0.59 -5.78 10.89
N GLY A 50 -0.23 -4.73 11.05
CA GLY A 50 0.23 -3.36 11.29
C GLY A 50 0.74 -2.67 10.02
N LEU A 51 0.48 -3.24 8.84
CA LEU A 51 0.88 -2.69 7.56
C LEU A 51 -0.30 -1.94 6.94
N LYS A 52 -0.08 -0.69 6.55
CA LYS A 52 -1.02 0.03 5.69
C LYS A 52 -0.86 -0.49 4.27
N ALA A 53 -1.93 -1.08 3.73
CA ALA A 53 -2.00 -1.56 2.37
C ALA A 53 -3.38 -1.25 1.82
N ASP A 54 -3.40 -0.96 0.52
CA ASP A 54 -4.58 -0.73 -0.30
C ASP A 54 -4.44 -1.53 -1.61
N PHE A 55 -5.55 -1.73 -2.32
CA PHE A 55 -5.52 -2.46 -3.58
C PHE A 55 -4.81 -1.64 -4.65
N TRP A 56 -3.97 -2.32 -5.43
CA TRP A 56 -3.37 -1.74 -6.62
C TRP A 56 -4.47 -1.50 -7.67
N SER A 57 -4.72 -0.24 -8.02
CA SER A 57 -5.60 0.13 -9.13
C SER A 57 -4.86 1.09 -10.06
N ALA A 58 -4.82 0.77 -11.35
CA ALA A 58 -4.19 1.60 -12.37
C ALA A 58 -4.84 2.99 -12.49
N GLN A 59 -6.12 3.12 -12.10
CA GLN A 59 -6.82 4.42 -12.10
C GLN A 59 -6.35 5.35 -10.98
N ASN A 60 -5.77 4.79 -9.92
CA ASN A 60 -5.33 5.56 -8.77
C ASN A 60 -4.06 6.36 -9.07
N GLU A 61 -3.24 5.94 -10.04
CA GLU A 61 -2.04 6.69 -10.44
C GLU A 61 -2.40 8.02 -11.10
N LEU A 62 -3.37 8.03 -12.03
CA LEU A 62 -3.84 9.26 -12.69
C LEU A 62 -4.54 10.19 -11.70
N LEU A 63 -5.38 9.63 -10.81
CA LEU A 63 -6.08 10.42 -9.79
C LEU A 63 -5.11 10.96 -8.72
N SER A 64 -4.11 10.17 -8.32
CA SER A 64 -3.05 10.59 -7.39
C SER A 64 -2.19 11.68 -8.00
N ALA A 65 -1.82 11.57 -9.28
CA ALA A 65 -1.05 12.58 -10.00
C ALA A 65 -1.86 13.89 -10.15
N TYR A 66 -3.17 13.78 -10.38
CA TYR A 66 -4.05 14.94 -10.45
C TYR A 66 -4.28 15.58 -9.07
N ALA A 67 -4.47 14.76 -8.03
CA ALA A 67 -4.62 15.22 -6.65
C ALA A 67 -3.35 15.88 -6.12
N SER A 68 -2.16 15.36 -6.45
CA SER A 68 -0.88 15.98 -6.09
C SER A 68 -0.64 17.30 -6.85
N ALA A 69 -1.07 17.40 -8.12
CA ALA A 69 -1.05 18.65 -8.87
C ALA A 69 -1.98 19.72 -8.25
N SER A 70 -3.13 19.33 -7.71
CA SER A 70 -4.09 20.26 -7.10
C SER A 70 -3.70 20.69 -5.68
N TYR A 71 -3.00 19.85 -4.91
CA TYR A 71 -2.54 20.18 -3.54
C TYR A 71 -1.21 20.96 -3.48
N GLY A 72 -0.49 21.10 -4.59
CA GLY A 72 0.77 21.87 -4.66
C GLY A 72 0.59 23.39 -4.60
N SER A 73 -0.63 23.92 -4.79
CA SER A 73 -0.88 25.36 -4.93
C SER A 73 -1.47 26.07 -3.70
N LEU A 74 -1.78 25.36 -2.60
CA LEU A 74 -2.51 25.94 -1.46
C LEU A 74 -1.79 25.85 -0.09
N ARG A 75 -0.45 25.83 -0.06
CA ARG A 75 0.31 25.99 1.20
C ARG A 75 1.17 27.25 1.23
N PHE A 76 0.62 28.37 0.76
CA PHE A 76 0.98 29.66 1.35
C PHE A 76 0.21 29.79 2.67
N ASN A 77 0.92 29.75 3.79
CA ASN A 77 0.75 30.74 4.84
C ASN A 77 1.94 30.66 5.80
N ASN A 78 2.91 31.48 5.45
CA ASN A 78 3.88 32.06 6.35
C ASN A 78 3.13 33.06 7.24
N PHE A 79 2.61 32.65 8.40
CA PHE A 79 2.26 33.56 9.50
C PHE A 79 2.45 32.83 10.83
N SER A 80 3.67 32.96 11.35
CA SER A 80 3.96 32.90 12.78
C SER A 80 3.18 34.01 13.50
N LEU A 81 2.62 33.64 14.66
CA LEU A 81 2.11 34.55 15.67
C LEU A 81 3.25 35.44 16.19
N PHE A 82 2.92 36.72 16.44
CA PHE A 82 3.73 37.84 16.99
C PHE A 82 4.60 38.62 16.00
#